data_AF-A0AAX4I7J3-F1
#
_entry.id   AF-A0AAX4I7J3-F1
#
_cell.length_a   1.000
_cell.length_b   1.000
_cell.length_c   1.000
_cell.angle_alpha   90.00
_cell.angle_beta   90.00
_cell.angle_gamma   90.00
#
_symmetry.space_group_name_H-M   'P 1'
#
loop_
_entity.id
_entity.type
_entity.pdbx_description
1 polymer ?
#
loop_
_entity_poly.entity_id
_entity_poly.type
_entity_poly.pdbx_seq_one_letter_code
_entity_poly.pdbx_strand_id
1 'polypeptide(L)'
;MQLPSFAAASTLVLFALVKTSLACDGYIHCHCYNSDGKPNDAATQTVCNRYAAGNTQMIDANQWSDGAKECKYIGKDGERRGKYWHPFGLGNCDWRVMCGEAGATGSDSSCRDTPPVGPKSYGAGVIIVGHN
;
A
#
# COMPACT_ATOMS: atom_id res chain seq x y z
N MET A 1 -8.41 39.46 20.60
CA MET A 1 -8.50 38.13 19.94
C MET A 1 -8.60 38.38 18.44
N GLN A 2 -7.57 38.01 17.68
CA GLN A 2 -7.47 38.28 16.25
C GLN A 2 -8.03 37.07 15.49
N LEU A 3 -9.11 37.26 14.73
CA LEU A 3 -9.69 36.21 13.90
C LEU A 3 -8.71 35.90 12.75
N PRO A 4 -8.42 34.63 12.46
CA PRO A 4 -7.59 34.28 11.32
C PRO A 4 -8.31 34.68 10.02
N SER A 5 -7.57 35.37 9.15
CA SER A 5 -8.07 35.84 7.86
C SER A 5 -8.46 34.65 6.96
N PHE A 6 -9.60 34.77 6.27
CA PHE A 6 -10.19 33.73 5.41
C PHE A 6 -9.21 33.16 4.35
N ALA A 7 -8.17 33.91 3.98
CA ALA A 7 -7.14 33.46 3.04
C ALA A 7 -6.26 32.31 3.58
N ALA A 8 -6.09 32.19 4.91
CA ALA A 8 -5.29 31.13 5.51
C ALA A 8 -6.05 29.79 5.62
N ALA A 9 -7.39 29.84 5.64
CA ALA A 9 -8.23 28.64 5.71
C ALA A 9 -8.26 27.90 4.36
N SER A 10 -8.21 28.61 3.25
CA SER A 10 -8.30 28.03 1.90
C SER A 10 -7.07 27.20 1.52
N THR A 11 -5.87 27.59 1.94
CA THR A 11 -4.63 26.88 1.60
C THR A 11 -4.51 25.54 2.33
N LEU A 12 -4.97 25.44 3.58
CA LEU A 12 -4.92 24.21 4.38
C LEU A 12 -5.81 23.09 3.81
N VAL A 13 -6.96 23.43 3.22
CA VAL A 13 -7.88 22.45 2.62
C VAL A 13 -7.29 21.85 1.34
N LEU A 14 -6.56 22.63 0.53
CA LEU A 14 -5.90 22.11 -0.66
C LEU A 14 -4.81 21.09 -0.32
N PHE A 15 -4.02 21.29 0.74
CA PHE A 15 -2.98 20.34 1.15
C PHE A 15 -3.52 19.01 1.69
N ALA A 16 -4.71 19.02 2.30
CA ALA A 16 -5.36 17.80 2.78
C ALA A 16 -5.82 16.88 1.64
N LEU A 17 -6.16 17.45 0.47
CA LEU A 17 -6.64 16.72 -0.70
C LEU A 17 -5.50 16.12 -1.57
N VAL A 18 -4.25 16.56 -1.41
CA VAL A 18 -3.13 16.08 -2.24
C VAL A 18 -2.60 14.71 -1.79
N LYS A 19 -2.82 14.33 -0.53
CA LYS A 19 -2.28 13.08 0.04
C LYS A 19 -2.96 11.80 -0.49
N THR A 20 -4.01 11.91 -1.29
CA THR A 20 -4.85 10.77 -1.70
C THR A 20 -4.56 10.25 -3.11
N SER A 21 -3.88 11.00 -3.99
CA SER A 21 -3.79 10.66 -5.42
C SER A 21 -2.49 9.98 -5.85
N LEU A 22 -1.37 10.17 -5.12
CA LEU A 22 -0.08 9.53 -5.42
C LEU A 22 0.06 8.11 -4.85
N ALA A 23 -0.98 7.63 -4.16
CA ALA A 23 -0.95 6.40 -3.39
C ALA A 23 -1.76 5.25 -4.02
N CYS A 24 -2.63 5.45 -5.01
CA CYS A 24 -3.45 4.39 -5.60
C CYS A 24 -2.76 3.67 -6.76
N ASP A 25 -1.58 3.09 -6.52
CA ASP A 25 -0.90 2.24 -7.50
C ASP A 25 -0.81 0.79 -6.99
N GLY A 26 -0.36 -0.12 -7.86
CA GLY A 26 -0.07 -1.50 -7.49
C GLY A 26 1.33 -1.63 -6.92
N TYR A 27 1.53 -2.36 -5.83
CA TYR A 27 2.84 -2.53 -5.21
C TYR A 27 3.14 -3.98 -4.86
N ILE A 28 4.39 -4.29 -4.55
CA ILE A 28 4.81 -5.67 -4.22
C ILE A 28 4.76 -5.94 -2.72
N HIS A 29 5.04 -4.94 -1.89
CA HIS A 29 5.09 -5.08 -0.44
C HIS A 29 4.12 -4.09 0.19
N CYS A 30 3.25 -4.53 1.09
CA CYS A 30 2.33 -3.64 1.80
C CYS A 30 2.15 -4.00 3.27
N HIS A 31 1.94 -3.00 4.12
CA HIS A 31 1.55 -3.18 5.52
C HIS A 31 0.64 -2.07 6.06
N CYS A 32 -0.07 -2.39 7.13
CA CYS A 32 -1.01 -1.50 7.82
C CYS A 32 -0.35 -0.78 9.01
N TYR A 33 -0.85 0.40 9.36
CA TYR A 33 -0.42 1.15 10.55
C TYR A 33 -1.52 1.30 11.61
N ASN A 34 -1.09 1.51 12.85
CA ASN A 34 -1.93 2.07 13.91
C ASN A 34 -1.88 3.61 13.92
N SER A 35 -2.79 4.23 14.67
CA SER A 35 -2.86 5.68 14.81
C SER A 35 -1.63 6.29 15.50
N ASP A 36 -0.86 5.50 16.23
CA ASP A 36 0.43 5.90 16.82
C ASP A 36 1.60 5.80 15.83
N GLY A 37 1.31 5.48 14.55
CA GLY A 37 2.30 5.35 13.50
C GLY A 37 3.08 4.03 13.53
N LYS A 38 2.78 3.12 14.46
CA LYS A 38 3.45 1.81 14.50
C LYS A 38 2.83 0.82 13.51
N PRO A 39 3.61 -0.11 12.95
CA PRO A 39 3.08 -1.20 12.15
C PRO A 39 2.04 -2.03 12.91
N ASN A 40 0.99 -2.44 12.20
CA ASN A 40 -0.02 -3.37 12.70
C ASN A 40 0.09 -4.69 11.96
N ASP A 41 0.91 -5.60 12.48
CA ASP A 41 1.18 -6.90 11.87
C ASP A 41 -0.07 -7.78 11.80
N ALA A 42 -0.97 -7.69 12.79
CA ALA A 42 -2.20 -8.49 12.85
C ALA A 42 -3.20 -8.08 11.75
N ALA A 43 -3.40 -6.77 11.57
CA ALA A 43 -4.20 -6.26 10.47
C ALA A 43 -3.53 -6.58 9.13
N THR A 44 -2.21 -6.40 9.02
CA THR A 44 -1.44 -6.72 7.80
C THR A 44 -1.59 -8.18 7.41
N GLN A 45 -1.45 -9.12 8.34
CA GLN A 45 -1.64 -10.55 8.11
C GLN A 45 -3.09 -10.86 7.67
N THR A 46 -4.07 -10.19 8.29
CA THR A 46 -5.49 -10.36 7.94
C THR A 46 -5.75 -9.91 6.50
N VAL A 47 -5.25 -8.74 6.09
CA VAL A 47 -5.35 -8.25 4.71
C VAL A 47 -4.59 -9.18 3.76
N CYS A 48 -3.40 -9.64 4.13
CA CYS A 48 -2.59 -10.55 3.32
C CYS A 48 -3.33 -11.85 2.99
N ASN A 49 -4.16 -12.34 3.92
CA ASN A 49 -4.96 -13.56 3.76
C ASN A 49 -6.23 -13.38 2.92
N ARG A 50 -6.59 -12.14 2.53
CA ARG A 50 -7.76 -11.88 1.67
C ARG A 50 -7.52 -12.25 0.21
N TYR A 51 -6.26 -12.29 -0.20
CA TYR A 51 -5.88 -12.66 -1.56
C TYR A 51 -5.95 -14.18 -1.73
N ALA A 52 -6.12 -14.63 -2.98
CA ALA A 52 -6.13 -16.06 -3.29
C ALA A 52 -4.84 -16.75 -2.81
N ALA A 53 -4.98 -17.99 -2.33
CA ALA A 53 -3.85 -18.77 -1.82
C ALA A 53 -2.71 -18.84 -2.84
N GLY A 54 -1.49 -18.53 -2.41
CA GLY A 54 -0.29 -18.50 -3.26
C GLY A 54 -0.02 -17.17 -3.97
N ASN A 55 -0.89 -16.16 -3.84
CA ASN A 55 -0.62 -14.82 -4.37
C ASN A 55 0.17 -13.95 -3.40
N THR A 56 0.09 -14.22 -2.11
CA THR A 56 0.64 -13.37 -1.06
C THR A 56 1.34 -14.19 0.02
N GLN A 57 2.33 -13.58 0.67
CA GLN A 57 3.06 -14.15 1.78
C GLN A 57 3.43 -13.06 2.77
N MET A 58 3.14 -13.27 4.06
CA MET A 58 3.72 -12.43 5.11
C MET A 58 5.22 -12.70 5.23
N ILE A 59 6.01 -11.64 5.19
CA ILE A 59 7.46 -11.65 5.37
C ILE A 59 7.82 -10.86 6.62
N ASP A 60 8.90 -11.28 7.28
CA ASP A 60 9.43 -10.54 8.43
C ASP A 60 9.97 -9.17 8.02
N ALA A 61 10.10 -8.31 9.03
CA ALA A 61 10.74 -7.01 8.87
C ALA A 61 12.12 -7.14 8.25
N ASN A 62 12.42 -6.24 7.33
CA ASN A 62 13.64 -6.23 6.55
C ASN A 62 14.23 -4.81 6.57
N GLN A 63 15.46 -4.65 6.08
CA GLN A 63 16.18 -3.37 6.17
C GLN A 63 15.52 -2.19 5.41
N TRP A 64 14.47 -2.46 4.62
CA TRP A 64 13.68 -1.45 3.90
C TRP A 64 12.24 -1.34 4.40
N SER A 65 11.81 -2.24 5.30
CA SER A 65 10.62 -2.01 6.08
C SER A 65 10.98 -1.09 7.24
N ASP A 66 10.05 -0.26 7.65
CA ASP A 66 10.15 0.63 8.81
C ASP A 66 9.99 -0.15 10.13
N GLY A 67 10.58 -1.35 10.20
CA GLY A 67 10.41 -2.32 11.28
C GLY A 67 9.12 -3.14 11.18
N ALA A 68 8.30 -2.95 10.13
CA ALA A 68 7.06 -3.66 9.90
C ALA A 68 7.28 -5.06 9.32
N LYS A 69 6.44 -6.03 9.69
CA LYS A 69 6.19 -7.18 8.83
C LYS A 69 5.32 -6.76 7.66
N GLU A 70 5.59 -7.31 6.49
CA GLU A 70 4.94 -6.88 5.25
C GLU A 70 4.26 -8.06 4.57
N CYS A 71 3.16 -7.79 3.88
CA CYS A 71 2.61 -8.73 2.92
C CYS A 71 3.30 -8.54 1.57
N LYS A 72 3.97 -9.58 1.10
CA LYS A 72 4.63 -9.61 -0.20
C LYS A 72 3.72 -10.30 -1.23
N TYR A 73 3.56 -9.68 -2.39
CA TYR A 73 3.04 -10.35 -3.58
C TYR A 73 4.05 -11.37 -4.09
N ILE A 74 3.62 -12.63 -4.19
CA ILE A 74 4.40 -13.78 -4.65
C ILE A 74 3.70 -14.54 -5.79
N GLY A 75 2.61 -13.97 -6.32
CA GLY A 75 1.90 -14.52 -7.45
C GLY A 75 2.66 -14.33 -8.77
N LYS A 76 1.94 -14.47 -9.88
CA LYS A 76 2.50 -14.28 -11.22
C LYS A 76 3.00 -12.84 -11.40
N ASP A 77 4.22 -12.65 -11.92
CA ASP A 77 4.81 -11.31 -12.09
C ASP A 77 3.96 -10.34 -12.94
N GLY A 78 3.11 -10.85 -13.82
CA GLY A 78 2.26 -10.04 -14.69
C GLY A 78 1.69 -10.80 -15.89
N GLU A 79 1.21 -10.07 -16.88
CA GLU A 79 0.73 -10.63 -18.14
C GLU A 79 1.05 -9.76 -19.36
N ARG A 80 1.10 -10.40 -20.53
CA ARG A 80 1.18 -9.65 -21.80
C ARG A 80 -0.22 -9.30 -22.28
N ARG A 81 -0.45 -8.02 -22.55
CA ARG A 81 -1.63 -7.54 -23.29
C ARG A 81 -1.17 -6.90 -24.59
N GLY A 82 -1.40 -7.60 -25.70
CA GLY A 82 -0.80 -7.23 -26.99
C GLY A 82 0.73 -7.29 -26.94
N LYS A 83 1.40 -6.20 -27.33
CA LYS A 83 2.87 -6.11 -27.37
C LYS A 83 3.51 -5.65 -26.05
N TYR A 84 2.70 -5.33 -25.03
CA TYR A 84 3.19 -4.73 -23.78
C TYR A 84 3.11 -5.73 -22.62
N TRP A 85 4.10 -5.65 -21.73
CA TRP A 85 4.12 -6.35 -20.45
C TRP A 85 3.42 -5.50 -19.38
N HIS A 86 2.50 -6.10 -18.63
CA HIS A 86 1.77 -5.46 -17.55
C HIS A 86 2.03 -6.22 -16.25
N PRO A 87 2.80 -5.65 -15.31
CA PRO A 87 3.06 -6.28 -14.04
C PRO A 87 1.80 -6.31 -13.16
N PHE A 88 1.75 -7.29 -12.25
CA PHE A 88 0.72 -7.39 -11.21
C PHE A 88 1.21 -6.79 -9.88
N GLY A 89 0.28 -6.27 -9.09
CA GLY A 89 0.58 -5.68 -7.78
C GLY A 89 -0.64 -5.58 -6.88
N LEU A 90 -0.36 -5.32 -5.60
CA LEU A 90 -1.34 -5.06 -4.54
C LEU A 90 -1.75 -3.59 -4.61
N GLY A 91 -3.04 -3.32 -4.81
CA GLY A 91 -3.53 -1.95 -4.91
C GLY A 91 -3.48 -1.26 -3.55
N ASN A 92 -2.66 -0.23 -3.39
CA ASN A 92 -2.50 0.42 -2.08
C ASN A 92 -3.77 1.14 -1.61
N CYS A 93 -4.62 1.63 -2.51
CA CYS A 93 -5.90 2.23 -2.09
C CYS A 93 -6.91 1.20 -1.57
N ASP A 94 -7.01 0.03 -2.22
CA ASP A 94 -7.79 -1.08 -1.68
C ASP A 94 -7.16 -1.59 -0.38
N TRP A 95 -5.82 -1.65 -0.32
CA TRP A 95 -5.07 -2.01 0.87
C TRP A 95 -5.42 -1.12 2.08
N ARG A 96 -5.47 0.20 1.90
CA ARG A 96 -5.87 1.16 2.96
C ARG A 96 -7.25 0.84 3.52
N VAL A 97 -8.22 0.58 2.63
CA VAL A 97 -9.59 0.23 3.03
C VAL A 97 -9.58 -1.08 3.82
N MET A 98 -8.92 -2.11 3.29
CA MET A 98 -8.82 -3.41 3.94
C MET A 98 -8.10 -3.34 5.30
N CYS A 99 -7.10 -2.47 5.47
CA CYS A 99 -6.46 -2.24 6.76
C CYS A 99 -7.47 -1.75 7.80
N GLY A 100 -8.31 -0.77 7.45
CA GLY A 100 -9.35 -0.27 8.35
C GLY A 100 -10.37 -1.35 8.72
N GLU A 101 -10.82 -2.13 7.73
CA GLU A 101 -11.73 -3.27 7.96
C GLU A 101 -11.08 -4.39 8.80
N ALA A 102 -9.77 -4.57 8.71
CA ALA A 102 -8.99 -5.51 9.51
C ALA A 102 -8.67 -4.99 10.93
N GLY A 103 -9.15 -3.80 11.30
CA GLY A 103 -8.99 -3.23 12.64
C GLY A 103 -7.71 -2.40 12.84
N ALA A 104 -7.03 -2.00 11.76
CA ALA A 104 -5.97 -1.02 11.85
C ALA A 104 -6.54 0.33 12.28
N THR A 105 -5.93 0.95 13.30
CA THR A 105 -6.39 2.25 13.83
C THR A 105 -5.80 3.44 13.08
N GLY A 106 -4.77 3.21 12.27
CA GLY A 106 -4.17 4.22 11.41
C GLY A 106 -4.98 4.40 10.12
N SER A 107 -4.99 5.62 9.61
CA SER A 107 -5.72 5.95 8.37
C SER A 107 -4.96 5.61 7.09
N ASP A 108 -3.74 5.09 7.19
CA ASP A 108 -2.81 4.90 6.08
C ASP A 108 -2.19 3.49 6.07
N SER A 109 -1.65 3.12 4.91
CA SER A 109 -0.82 1.94 4.69
C SER A 109 0.49 2.33 4.03
N SER A 110 1.52 1.51 4.23
CA SER A 110 2.78 1.63 3.48
C SER A 110 2.76 0.58 2.39
N CYS A 111 3.00 0.98 1.15
CA CYS A 111 3.21 0.05 0.04
C CYS A 111 4.44 0.44 -0.78
N ARG A 112 5.23 -0.54 -1.25
CA ARG A 112 6.50 -0.34 -1.97
C ARG A 112 6.87 -1.49 -2.93
N ASP A 113 7.74 -1.19 -3.90
CA ASP A 113 8.07 -2.10 -5.03
C ASP A 113 9.38 -2.88 -4.91
N THR A 114 10.31 -2.50 -4.02
CA THR A 114 11.70 -3.01 -4.03
C THR A 114 12.01 -4.08 -2.98
N PRO A 115 12.36 -5.31 -3.40
CA PRO A 115 13.31 -6.21 -2.73
C PRO A 115 14.74 -6.19 -3.37
N PRO A 116 15.81 -6.63 -2.68
CA PRO A 116 17.21 -6.25 -2.96
C PRO A 116 17.98 -6.98 -4.08
N VAL A 117 17.45 -8.00 -4.76
CA VAL A 117 18.22 -8.70 -5.81
C VAL A 117 17.34 -9.05 -7.01
N GLY A 118 17.72 -8.53 -8.18
CA GLY A 118 17.03 -8.66 -9.46
C GLY A 118 17.10 -7.36 -10.27
N PRO A 119 16.91 -7.39 -11.60
CA PRO A 119 16.73 -6.14 -12.36
C PRO A 119 15.60 -5.35 -11.70
N LYS A 120 15.69 -4.01 -11.71
CA LYS A 120 14.72 -3.08 -11.10
C LYS A 120 13.31 -3.68 -11.20
N SER A 121 12.54 -3.64 -10.11
CA SER A 121 11.10 -3.90 -10.20
C SER A 121 10.51 -2.83 -11.11
N TYR A 122 10.55 -3.08 -12.42
CA TYR A 122 9.98 -2.22 -13.44
C TYR A 122 8.48 -2.48 -13.37
N GLY A 123 7.83 -1.77 -12.45
CA GLY A 123 6.39 -1.71 -12.31
C GLY A 123 5.88 -2.39 -11.06
N ALA A 124 5.69 -1.59 -10.01
CA ALA A 124 4.34 -1.39 -9.49
C ALA A 124 3.26 -1.82 -10.50
N GLY A 125 2.44 -2.80 -10.11
CA GLY A 125 1.55 -3.48 -11.04
C GLY A 125 0.51 -2.55 -11.64
N VAL A 126 0.62 -2.24 -12.94
CA VAL A 126 -0.41 -1.51 -13.71
C VAL A 126 -1.75 -2.25 -13.64
N ILE A 127 -1.73 -3.56 -13.35
CA ILE A 127 -2.92 -4.35 -13.07
C ILE A 127 -2.94 -4.74 -11.59
N ILE A 128 -3.98 -4.29 -10.89
CA ILE A 128 -4.23 -4.63 -9.49
C ILE A 128 -4.77 -6.05 -9.38
N VAL A 129 -4.18 -6.84 -8.49
CA VAL A 129 -4.62 -8.20 -8.18
C VAL A 129 -5.89 -8.11 -7.32
N GLY A 130 -6.92 -8.86 -7.70
CA GLY A 130 -8.16 -8.94 -6.91
C GLY A 130 -7.95 -9.61 -5.56
N HIS A 131 -8.68 -9.12 -4.55
CA HIS A 131 -8.83 -9.73 -3.24
C HIS A 131 -10.28 -10.16 -3.02
N ASN A 132 -10.51 -11.01 -2.01
CA ASN A 132 -11.85 -11.39 -1.56
C ASN A 132 -12.44 -10.40 -0.55
#